data_AF-A0A142JT73-F1
#
_entry.id   AF-A0A142JT73-F1
#
_cell.length_a   1.000
_cell.length_b   1.000
_cell.length_c   1.000
_cell.angle_alpha   90.00
_cell.angle_beta   90.00
_cell.angle_gamma   90.00
#
_symmetry.space_group_name_H-M   'P 1'
#
loop_
_entity.id
_entity.type
_entity.pdbx_description
1 polymer ?
#
loop_
_entity_poly.entity_id
_entity_poly.type
_entity_poly.pdbx_seq_one_letter_code
_entity_poly.pdbx_strand_id
1 'polypeptide(L)'
;MDYTTLVRIHASLLFASLAALLAAEVLIAGVRTDRSALARVVLVANRTSHMLAGVGLLAGLALVITGPWPLLTPWLLLSLALIGLWAMVARTWVRPWMLALEGAIGAGDGVAALSRDKRALLGRVAFLALYVSIMAVMFKKPYIPSPF
;
A
#
# COMPACT_ATOMS: atom_id res chain seq x y z
N MET A 1 9.90 -19.20 14.69
CA MET A 1 10.24 -17.78 14.43
C MET A 1 9.76 -16.98 15.62
N ASP A 2 10.61 -16.17 16.23
CA ASP A 2 10.27 -15.37 17.41
C ASP A 2 9.50 -14.09 17.03
N TYR A 3 8.72 -13.57 17.97
CA TYR A 3 7.86 -12.38 17.76
C TYR A 3 8.65 -11.17 17.23
N THR A 4 9.88 -10.95 17.72
CA THR A 4 10.74 -9.84 17.31
C THR A 4 11.14 -9.94 15.83
N THR A 5 11.48 -11.13 15.35
CA THR A 5 11.78 -11.35 13.93
C THR A 5 10.55 -11.11 13.07
N LEU A 6 9.37 -11.56 13.51
CA LEU A 6 8.12 -11.32 12.78
C LEU A 6 7.77 -9.82 12.72
N VAL A 7 8.01 -9.06 13.80
CA VAL A 7 7.85 -7.59 13.81
C VAL A 7 8.81 -6.93 12.81
N ARG A 8 10.08 -7.34 12.77
CA ARG A 8 11.06 -6.78 11.83
C ARG A 8 10.69 -7.04 10.38
N ILE A 9 10.28 -8.28 10.06
CA ILE A 9 9.82 -8.66 8.72
C ILE A 9 8.57 -7.86 8.34
N HIS A 10 7.58 -7.78 9.22
CA HIS A 10 6.37 -7.01 8.98
C HIS A 10 6.70 -5.54 8.70
N ALA A 11 7.50 -4.90 9.56
CA ALA A 11 7.89 -3.50 9.40
C ALA A 11 8.67 -3.27 8.10
N SER A 12 9.66 -4.11 7.78
CA SER A 12 10.48 -3.96 6.57
C SER A 12 9.65 -4.12 5.29
N LEU A 13 8.70 -5.06 5.27
CA LEU A 13 7.76 -5.24 4.16
C LEU A 13 6.87 -4.01 3.97
N LEU A 14 6.34 -3.43 5.05
CA LEU A 14 5.52 -2.21 4.98
C LEU A 14 6.33 -1.01 4.48
N PHE A 15 7.56 -0.82 4.95
CA PHE A 15 8.43 0.24 4.47
C PHE A 15 8.82 0.07 3.00
N ALA A 16 9.19 -1.15 2.60
CA ALA A 16 9.52 -1.44 1.21
C ALA A 16 8.31 -1.22 0.28
N SER A 17 7.11 -1.62 0.73
CA SER A 17 5.86 -1.36 0.01
C SER A 17 5.57 0.13 -0.13
N LEU A 18 5.74 0.92 0.94
CA LEU A 18 5.59 2.37 0.90
C LEU A 18 6.59 3.02 -0.05
N ALA A 19 7.87 2.63 0.01
CA ALA A 19 8.91 3.13 -0.87
C ALA A 19 8.58 2.84 -2.35
N ALA A 20 8.09 1.64 -2.65
CA ALA A 20 7.66 1.28 -3.99
C ALA A 20 6.43 2.09 -4.48
N LEU A 21 5.47 2.41 -3.61
CA LEU A 21 4.35 3.31 -3.96
C LEU A 21 4.84 4.71 -4.27
N LEU A 22 5.68 5.27 -3.40
CA LEU A 22 6.22 6.61 -3.59
C LEU A 22 7.04 6.69 -4.88
N ALA A 23 7.86 5.67 -5.16
CA ALA A 23 8.59 5.57 -6.41
C ALA A 23 7.63 5.53 -7.62
N ALA A 24 6.56 4.73 -7.55
CA ALA A 24 5.56 4.69 -8.62
C ALA A 24 4.91 6.07 -8.85
N GLU A 25 4.53 6.78 -7.78
CA GLU A 25 3.94 8.13 -7.87
C GLU A 25 4.90 9.15 -8.50
N VAL A 26 6.17 9.15 -8.09
CA VAL A 26 7.21 10.01 -8.67
C VAL A 26 7.43 9.69 -10.15
N LEU A 27 7.48 8.41 -10.52
CA LEU A 27 7.66 7.99 -11.90
C LEU A 27 6.46 8.37 -12.79
N ILE A 28 5.24 8.31 -12.26
CA ILE A 28 4.02 8.72 -12.98
C ILE A 28 4.07 10.19 -13.35
N ALA A 29 4.59 11.06 -12.47
CA ALA A 29 4.76 12.48 -12.77
C ALA A 29 5.70 12.74 -13.97
N GLY A 30 6.64 11.82 -14.23
CA GLY A 30 7.55 11.84 -15.37
C GLY A 30 6.97 11.32 -16.69
N VAL A 31 5.79 10.69 -16.68
CA VAL A 31 5.14 10.17 -17.89
C VAL A 31 4.58 11.33 -18.72
N ARG A 32 5.23 11.64 -19.84
CA ARG A 32 4.85 12.74 -20.75
C ARG A 32 4.24 12.30 -22.07
N THR A 33 4.52 11.07 -22.52
CA THR A 33 4.17 10.57 -23.86
C THR A 33 3.63 9.14 -23.78
N ASP A 34 2.88 8.72 -24.81
CA ASP A 34 2.22 7.42 -24.79
C ASP A 34 3.16 6.22 -24.94
N ARG A 35 4.35 6.45 -25.52
CA ARG A 35 5.41 5.44 -25.67
C ARG A 35 6.42 5.44 -24.50
N SER A 36 6.07 6.02 -23.36
CA SER A 36 7.02 6.17 -22.25
C SER A 36 7.35 4.81 -21.60
N ALA A 37 8.63 4.43 -21.65
CA ALA A 37 9.14 3.26 -20.91
C ALA A 37 8.87 3.38 -19.39
N LEU A 38 8.75 4.59 -18.86
CA LEU A 38 8.43 4.84 -17.45
C LEU A 38 7.08 4.24 -17.05
N ALA A 39 6.09 4.20 -17.95
CA ALA A 39 4.78 3.64 -17.63
C ALA A 39 4.84 2.13 -17.29
N ARG A 40 5.77 1.39 -17.91
CA ARG A 40 6.02 -0.01 -17.56
C ARG A 40 6.67 -0.13 -16.19
N VAL A 41 7.63 0.73 -15.88
CA VAL A 41 8.30 0.77 -14.56
C VAL A 41 7.28 1.11 -13.46
N VAL A 42 6.36 2.03 -13.73
CA VAL A 42 5.25 2.38 -12.84
C VAL A 42 4.38 1.16 -12.51
N LEU A 43 4.00 0.37 -13.52
CA LEU A 43 3.21 -0.84 -13.30
C LEU A 43 3.96 -1.86 -12.46
N VAL A 44 5.25 -2.06 -12.72
CA VAL A 44 6.09 -2.96 -11.93
C VAL A 44 6.17 -2.49 -10.49
N ALA A 45 6.48 -1.21 -10.25
CA ALA A 45 6.57 -0.63 -8.92
C ALA A 45 5.25 -0.77 -8.14
N ASN A 46 4.10 -0.52 -8.79
CA ASN A 46 2.78 -0.72 -8.18
C ASN A 46 2.53 -2.20 -7.85
N ARG A 47 2.78 -3.13 -8.79
CA ARG A 47 2.60 -4.58 -8.53
C ARG A 47 3.46 -5.05 -7.37
N THR A 48 4.74 -4.69 -7.37
CA THR A 48 5.68 -5.03 -6.30
C THR A 48 5.20 -4.47 -4.97
N SER A 49 4.76 -3.21 -4.93
CA SER A 49 4.22 -2.65 -3.70
C SER A 49 2.99 -3.42 -3.19
N HIS A 50 2.03 -3.71 -4.05
CA HIS A 50 0.81 -4.42 -3.64
C HIS A 50 1.12 -5.83 -3.14
N MET A 51 2.09 -6.52 -3.75
CA MET A 51 2.59 -7.81 -3.26
C MET A 51 3.23 -7.66 -1.87
N LEU A 52 4.15 -6.71 -1.70
CA LEU A 52 4.81 -6.45 -0.42
C LEU A 52 3.81 -6.08 0.67
N ALA A 53 2.81 -5.25 0.37
CA ALA A 53 1.72 -4.93 1.27
C ALA A 53 0.91 -6.17 1.66
N GLY A 54 0.60 -7.05 0.69
CA GLY A 54 -0.10 -8.32 0.96
C GLY A 54 0.68 -9.22 1.91
N VAL A 55 1.98 -9.43 1.66
CA VAL A 55 2.84 -10.23 2.56
C VAL A 55 2.98 -9.55 3.92
N GLY A 56 3.14 -8.22 3.94
CA GLY A 56 3.19 -7.44 5.17
C GLY A 56 1.91 -7.59 5.99
N LEU A 57 0.73 -7.55 5.36
CA LEU A 57 -0.56 -7.76 6.02
C LEU A 57 -0.69 -9.17 6.60
N LEU A 58 -0.25 -10.20 5.88
CA LEU A 58 -0.22 -11.58 6.41
C LEU A 58 0.69 -11.71 7.63
N ALA A 59 1.88 -11.09 7.58
CA ALA A 59 2.78 -11.03 8.74
C ALA A 59 2.15 -10.25 9.90
N GLY A 60 1.40 -9.19 9.60
CA GLY A 60 0.63 -8.41 10.58
C GLY A 60 -0.47 -9.24 11.25
N LEU A 61 -1.19 -10.06 10.47
CA LEU A 61 -2.19 -10.98 11.02
C LEU A 61 -1.56 -12.02 11.94
N ALA A 62 -0.42 -12.57 11.56
CA ALA A 62 0.34 -13.47 12.43
C ALA A 62 0.79 -12.79 13.73
N LEU A 63 1.18 -11.51 13.69
CA LEU A 63 1.49 -10.72 14.89
C LEU A 63 0.27 -10.49 15.79
N VAL A 64 -0.92 -10.31 15.22
CA VAL A 64 -2.16 -10.18 15.98
C VAL A 64 -2.48 -11.48 16.73
N ILE A 65 -2.27 -12.64 16.10
CA ILE A 65 -2.53 -13.95 16.69
C ILE A 65 -1.51 -14.32 17.77
N THR A 66 -0.24 -13.98 17.55
CA THR A 66 0.88 -14.33 18.46
C THR A 66 1.19 -13.26 19.50
N GLY A 67 0.58 -12.08 19.39
CA GLY A 67 0.83 -10.96 20.27
C GLY A 67 0.15 -11.12 21.63
N PRO A 68 0.68 -10.48 22.69
CA PRO A 68 0.13 -10.56 24.04
C PRO A 68 -1.14 -9.72 24.27
N TRP A 69 -1.73 -9.16 23.21
CA TRP A 69 -2.79 -8.14 23.30
C TRP A 69 -4.17 -8.73 23.05
N PRO A 70 -5.24 -8.26 23.74
CA PRO A 70 -6.60 -8.60 23.37
C PRO A 70 -6.96 -8.13 21.95
N LEU A 71 -7.74 -8.94 21.22
CA LEU A 71 -8.18 -8.61 19.86
C LEU A 71 -9.05 -7.34 19.79
N LEU A 72 -9.71 -6.98 20.90
CA LEU A 72 -10.56 -5.80 21.01
C LEU A 72 -9.78 -4.53 21.38
N THR A 73 -8.45 -4.57 21.37
CA THR A 73 -7.64 -3.39 21.69
C THR A 73 -7.95 -2.27 20.69
N PRO A 74 -8.29 -1.05 21.14
CA PRO A 74 -8.82 0.01 20.26
C PRO A 74 -7.94 0.34 19.05
N TRP A 75 -6.61 0.39 19.23
CA TRP A 75 -5.68 0.68 18.12
C TRP A 75 -5.60 -0.45 17.10
N LEU A 76 -5.85 -1.69 17.52
CA LEU A 76 -5.86 -2.88 16.66
C LEU A 76 -7.14 -2.89 15.81
N LEU A 77 -8.29 -2.58 16.42
CA LEU A 77 -9.56 -2.39 15.72
C LEU A 77 -9.48 -1.24 14.71
N LEU A 78 -8.90 -0.10 15.11
CA LEU A 78 -8.67 1.03 14.21
C LEU A 78 -7.78 0.65 13.03
N SER A 79 -6.69 -0.10 13.28
CA SER A 79 -5.79 -0.56 12.22
C SER A 79 -6.51 -1.48 11.23
N LEU A 80 -7.31 -2.43 11.72
CA LEU A 80 -8.11 -3.32 10.88
C LEU A 80 -9.15 -2.56 10.05
N ALA A 81 -9.83 -1.57 10.64
CA ALA A 81 -10.77 -0.71 9.92
C ALA A 81 -10.08 0.08 8.81
N LEU A 82 -8.91 0.67 9.09
CA LEU A 82 -8.10 1.40 8.10
C LEU A 82 -7.62 0.47 6.98
N ILE A 83 -7.19 -0.76 7.29
CA ILE A 83 -6.81 -1.77 6.30
C ILE A 83 -8.00 -2.14 5.41
N GLY A 84 -9.19 -2.32 6.00
CA GLY A 84 -10.42 -2.59 5.25
C GLY A 84 -10.77 -1.46 4.28
N LEU A 85 -10.70 -0.22 4.76
CA LEU A 85 -10.90 0.97 3.93
C LEU A 85 -9.84 1.10 2.83
N TRP A 86 -8.57 0.85 3.16
CA TRP A 86 -7.47 0.81 2.22
C TRP A 86 -7.70 -0.22 1.11
N ALA A 87 -8.10 -1.44 1.46
CA ALA A 87 -8.43 -2.49 0.49
C ALA A 87 -9.63 -2.12 -0.39
N MET A 88 -10.64 -1.45 0.18
CA MET A 88 -11.79 -0.93 -0.57
C MET A 88 -11.35 0.11 -1.61
N VAL A 89 -10.56 1.11 -1.21
CA VAL A 89 -10.01 2.13 -2.12
C VAL A 89 -9.12 1.50 -3.18
N ALA A 90 -8.29 0.52 -2.81
CA ALA A 90 -7.46 -0.24 -3.73
C ALA A 90 -8.30 -0.87 -4.84
N ARG A 91 -9.39 -1.54 -4.46
CA ARG A 91 -10.27 -2.26 -5.39
C ARG A 91 -11.08 -1.35 -6.29
N THR A 92 -11.53 -0.20 -5.77
CA THR A 92 -12.49 0.68 -6.45
C THR A 92 -11.84 1.76 -7.30
N TRP A 93 -10.64 2.24 -6.93
CA TRP A 93 -9.97 3.36 -7.63
C TRP A 93 -8.64 2.94 -8.25
N VAL A 94 -7.78 2.28 -7.47
CA VAL A 94 -6.40 2.00 -7.90
C VAL A 94 -6.33 0.86 -8.91
N ARG A 95 -6.97 -0.28 -8.62
CA ARG A 95 -6.92 -1.47 -9.47
C ARG A 95 -7.53 -1.24 -10.87
N PRO A 96 -8.70 -0.58 -11.02
CA PRO A 96 -9.24 -0.27 -12.35
C PRO A 96 -8.29 0.63 -13.16
N TRP A 97 -7.70 1.64 -12.51
CA TRP A 97 -6.72 2.51 -13.17
C TRP A 97 -5.46 1.75 -13.60
N MET A 98 -4.93 0.84 -12.75
CA MET A 98 -3.77 0.01 -13.12
C MET A 98 -4.06 -0.87 -14.34
N LEU A 99 -5.25 -1.48 -14.41
CA LEU A 99 -5.66 -2.30 -15.55
C LEU A 99 -5.82 -1.47 -16.82
N ALA A 100 -6.38 -0.26 -16.71
CA ALA A 100 -6.48 0.67 -17.84
C ALA A 100 -5.08 1.09 -18.34
N LEU A 101 -4.16 1.39 -17.42
CA LEU A 101 -2.77 1.73 -17.76
C LEU A 101 -2.05 0.57 -18.44
N GLU A 102 -2.25 -0.67 -17.98
CA GLU A 102 -1.72 -1.86 -18.62
C GLU A 102 -2.27 -2.06 -20.03
N GLY A 103 -3.58 -1.88 -20.23
CA GLY A 103 -4.20 -1.91 -21.55
C GLY A 103 -3.64 -0.84 -22.48
N ALA A 104 -3.49 0.39 -21.99
CA ALA A 104 -2.92 1.52 -22.74
C ALA A 104 -1.46 1.27 -23.16
N ILE A 105 -0.65 0.69 -22.28
CA ILE A 105 0.73 0.30 -22.62
C ILE A 105 0.74 -0.79 -23.70
N GLY A 106 -0.19 -1.75 -23.64
CA GLY A 106 -0.33 -2.80 -24.65
C GLY A 106 -0.76 -2.24 -26.01
N ALA A 107 -1.66 -1.26 -26.02
CA ALA A 107 -2.12 -0.57 -27.23
C ALA A 107 -1.12 0.47 -27.77
N GLY A 108 -0.21 0.98 -26.93
CA GLY A 108 0.77 2.00 -27.28
C GLY A 108 0.18 3.43 -27.36
N ASP A 109 -0.99 3.65 -26.77
CA ASP A 109 -1.78 4.90 -26.79
C ASP A 109 -2.52 5.07 -25.44
N GLY A 110 -2.83 6.32 -25.06
CA GLY A 110 -3.66 6.67 -23.90
C GLY A 110 -2.93 6.69 -22.55
N VAL A 111 -1.64 6.33 -22.53
CA VAL A 111 -0.81 6.28 -21.32
C VAL A 111 -0.61 7.67 -20.72
N ALA A 112 -0.38 8.70 -21.54
CA ALA A 112 -0.17 10.07 -21.09
C ALA A 112 -1.47 10.73 -20.57
N ALA A 113 -2.62 10.33 -21.12
CA ALA A 113 -3.92 10.78 -20.63
C ALA A 113 -4.24 10.13 -19.27
N LEU A 114 -4.03 8.82 -19.15
CA LEU A 114 -4.26 8.07 -17.92
C LEU A 114 -3.31 8.46 -16.78
N SER A 115 -2.07 8.86 -17.08
CA SER A 115 -1.13 9.35 -16.06
C SER A 115 -1.56 10.69 -15.44
N ARG A 116 -2.37 11.47 -16.17
CA ARG A 116 -2.87 12.79 -15.78
C ARG A 116 -4.32 12.78 -15.31
N ASP A 117 -4.96 11.63 -15.23
CA ASP A 117 -6.33 11.51 -14.75
C ASP A 117 -6.43 11.97 -13.28
N LYS A 118 -7.19 13.05 -13.06
CA LYS A 118 -7.41 13.66 -11.74
C LYS A 118 -8.17 12.73 -10.79
N ARG A 119 -9.10 11.92 -11.30
CA ARG A 119 -9.86 10.97 -10.46
C ARG A 119 -8.94 9.84 -10.00
N ALA A 120 -8.12 9.32 -10.91
CA ALA A 120 -7.10 8.34 -10.56
C ALA A 120 -6.05 8.90 -9.59
N LEU A 121 -5.61 10.16 -9.78
CA LEU A 121 -4.72 10.84 -8.85
C LEU A 121 -5.33 10.92 -7.44
N LEU A 122 -6.60 11.35 -7.33
CA LEU A 122 -7.28 11.44 -6.05
C LEU A 122 -7.36 10.07 -5.36
N GLY A 123 -7.71 9.02 -6.11
CA GLY A 123 -7.74 7.65 -5.59
C GLY A 123 -6.38 7.16 -5.09
N ARG A 124 -5.31 7.45 -5.84
CA ARG A 124 -3.93 7.07 -5.47
C ARG A 124 -3.41 7.84 -4.26
N VAL A 125 -3.69 9.15 -4.18
CA VAL A 125 -3.36 9.97 -3.00
C VAL A 125 -4.12 9.50 -1.76
N ALA A 126 -5.42 9.21 -1.88
CA ALA A 126 -6.22 8.67 -0.79
C ALA A 126 -5.69 7.31 -0.31
N PHE A 127 -5.34 6.43 -1.25
CA PHE A 127 -4.73 5.14 -0.97
C PHE A 127 -3.40 5.26 -0.22
N LEU A 128 -2.51 6.17 -0.67
CA LEU A 128 -1.24 6.44 -0.02
C LEU A 128 -1.43 7.04 1.38
N ALA A 129 -2.35 8.01 1.53
CA ALA A 129 -2.66 8.62 2.81
C ALA A 129 -3.19 7.61 3.82
N LEU A 130 -4.05 6.69 3.40
CA LEU A 130 -4.53 5.58 4.24
C LEU A 130 -3.39 4.65 4.65
N TYR A 131 -2.49 4.31 3.73
CA TYR A 131 -1.33 3.47 4.02
C TYR A 131 -0.41 4.10 5.08
N VAL A 132 -0.09 5.39 4.91
CA VAL A 132 0.71 6.15 5.89
C VAL A 132 -0.01 6.24 7.23
N SER A 133 -1.34 6.40 7.23
CA SER A 133 -2.15 6.44 8.46
C SER A 133 -2.09 5.11 9.22
N ILE A 134 -2.19 3.97 8.52
CA ILE A 134 -2.04 2.63 9.12
C ILE A 134 -0.67 2.53 9.80
N MET A 135 0.40 2.90 9.09
CA MET A 135 1.75 2.88 9.66
C MET A 135 1.87 3.80 10.89
N ALA A 136 1.33 5.02 10.81
CA ALA A 136 1.38 5.97 11.92
C ALA A 136 0.67 5.45 13.18
N VAL A 137 -0.48 4.79 13.03
CA VAL A 137 -1.19 4.12 14.14
C VAL A 137 -0.32 3.02 14.75
N MET A 138 0.34 2.21 13.92
CA MET A 138 1.21 1.14 14.40
C MET A 138 2.46 1.66 15.12
N PHE A 139 3.02 2.79 14.68
CA PHE A 139 4.16 3.45 15.33
C PHE A 139 3.80 4.11 16.65
N LYS A 140 2.62 4.75 16.71
CA LYS A 140 2.14 5.46 17.90
C LYS A 140 1.40 4.56 18.90
N LYS A 141 1.40 3.25 18.70
CA LYS A 141 0.74 2.32 19.63
C LYS A 141 1.28 2.58 21.05
N PRO A 142 0.41 2.84 22.04
CA PRO A 142 0.87 3.04 23.40
C PRO A 142 1.53 1.75 23.90
N TYR A 143 2.71 1.88 24.50
CA TYR A 143 3.31 0.81 25.28
C TYR A 143 2.41 0.59 26.50
N ILE A 144 1.60 -0.47 26.47
CA ILE A 144 0.90 -0.92 27.67
C ILE A 144 1.89 -1.87 28.36
N PRO A 145 2.48 -1.50 29.51
CA PRO A 145 3.24 -2.48 30.29
C PRO A 145 2.29 -3.63 30.61
N SER A 146 2.68 -4.87 30.33
CA SER A 146 1.90 -6.02 30.75
C SER A 146 1.72 -5.95 32.27
N PRO A 147 0.50 -6.16 32.81
CA PRO A 147 0.34 -6.38 34.25
C PRO A 147 0.74 -7.82 34.65
N PHE A 148 1.49 -8.53 33.80
CA PHE A 148 1.98 -9.89 34.01
C PHE A 148 3.44 -9.98 33.61
#